data_AF-A0A0C1H1D9-F1
#
_entry.id   AF-A0A0C1H1D9-F1
#
_cell.length_a   1.000
_cell.length_b   1.000
_cell.length_c   1.000
_cell.angle_alpha   90.00
_cell.angle_beta   90.00
_cell.angle_gamma   90.00
#
_symmetry.space_group_name_H-M   'P 1'
#
loop_
_entity.id
_entity.type
_entity.pdbx_description
1 polymer ?
#
loop_
_entity_poly.entity_id
_entity_poly.type
_entity_poly.pdbx_seq_one_letter_code
_entity_poly.pdbx_strand_id
1 'polypeptide(L)'
;MGFFSELHDDLVQVEKKIAKVDESMLSEQEREQYELITAVASLMIDNPELWEKKCLYNIQYIGNGFKSRIQNLQDNISELEAAHIYECMVRFLVELDLSYGLEGLNFLKSDSFGKVIIPLKDKMYFPRSEYAGQLNYAFYKMPIDILCSYMGNKGFKTFFEFDERRNAWIRISSATLGYQWLEQI
;
A
#
# COMPACT_ATOMS: atom_id res chain seq x y z
N MET A 1 12.92 17.77 3.61
CA MET A 1 12.81 16.63 2.68
C MET A 1 11.69 15.77 3.19
N GLY A 2 10.98 15.05 2.32
CA GLY A 2 9.92 14.15 2.78
C GLY A 2 10.43 12.76 3.12
N PHE A 3 9.54 11.92 3.65
CA PHE A 3 9.89 10.62 4.24
C PHE A 3 10.63 9.69 3.27
N PHE A 4 10.10 9.46 2.06
CA PHE A 4 10.73 8.54 1.10
C PHE A 4 11.94 9.17 0.42
N SER A 5 11.94 10.48 0.25
CA SER A 5 13.10 11.24 -0.25
C SER A 5 14.31 11.07 0.68
N GLU A 6 14.10 11.09 2.01
CA GLU A 6 15.16 10.83 3.00
C GLU A 6 15.65 9.38 2.99
N LEU A 7 14.83 8.44 2.54
CA LEU A 7 15.13 7.00 2.51
C LEU A 7 15.70 6.53 1.17
N HIS A 8 15.95 7.44 0.22
CA HIS A 8 16.39 7.10 -1.13
C HIS A 8 17.57 6.12 -1.13
N ASP A 9 18.68 6.48 -0.45
CA ASP A 9 19.87 5.65 -0.44
C ASP A 9 19.66 4.33 0.30
N ASP A 10 18.84 4.33 1.36
CA ASP A 10 18.47 3.13 2.10
C ASP A 10 17.68 2.15 1.22
N LEU A 11 16.72 2.65 0.44
CA LEU A 11 15.94 1.86 -0.53
C LEU A 11 16.83 1.30 -1.64
N VAL A 12 17.77 2.08 -2.16
CA VAL A 12 18.77 1.60 -3.14
C VAL A 12 19.62 0.46 -2.55
N GLN A 13 19.94 0.50 -1.26
CA GLN A 13 20.64 -0.61 -0.60
C GLN A 13 19.77 -1.86 -0.45
N VAL A 14 18.46 -1.71 -0.21
CA VAL A 14 17.53 -2.85 -0.19
C VAL A 14 17.55 -3.58 -1.53
N GLU A 15 17.41 -2.86 -2.65
CA GLU A 15 17.46 -3.47 -4.00
C GLU A 15 18.78 -4.19 -4.26
N LYS A 16 19.91 -3.54 -3.92
CA LYS A 16 21.24 -4.13 -4.09
C LYS A 16 21.45 -5.40 -3.28
N LYS A 17 20.86 -5.47 -2.08
CA LYS A 17 20.98 -6.66 -1.21
C LYS A 17 20.10 -7.80 -1.72
N ILE A 18 18.88 -7.51 -2.16
CA ILE A 18 18.00 -8.51 -2.79
C ILE A 18 18.63 -9.06 -4.07
N ALA A 19 19.23 -8.21 -4.91
CA ALA A 19 19.87 -8.64 -6.15
C ALA A 19 21.09 -9.58 -5.95
N LYS A 20 21.61 -9.71 -4.73
CA LYS A 20 22.69 -10.65 -4.38
C LYS A 20 22.17 -12.01 -3.92
N VAL A 21 20.87 -12.14 -3.67
CA VAL A 21 20.26 -13.41 -3.22
C VAL A 21 20.30 -14.41 -4.36
N ASP A 22 20.68 -15.66 -4.05
CA ASP A 22 20.65 -16.75 -5.02
C ASP A 22 19.20 -17.19 -5.27
N GLU A 23 18.61 -16.69 -6.36
CA GLU A 23 17.24 -16.99 -6.77
C GLU A 23 16.95 -18.49 -6.95
N SER A 24 17.99 -19.32 -7.18
CA SER A 24 17.82 -20.75 -7.39
C SER A 24 17.47 -21.50 -6.10
N MET A 25 17.84 -20.94 -4.95
CA MET A 25 17.57 -21.51 -3.63
C MET A 25 16.20 -21.10 -3.06
N LEU A 26 15.53 -20.15 -3.70
CA LEU A 26 14.27 -19.59 -3.22
C LEU A 26 13.07 -20.45 -3.62
N SER A 27 12.11 -20.54 -2.72
CA SER A 27 10.75 -20.97 -3.06
C SER A 27 10.10 -20.01 -4.07
N GLU A 28 9.02 -20.47 -4.70
CA GLU A 28 8.19 -19.60 -5.55
C GLU A 28 7.69 -18.35 -4.78
N GLN A 29 7.32 -18.54 -3.51
CA GLN A 29 6.79 -17.49 -2.65
C GLN A 29 7.85 -16.43 -2.30
N GLU A 30 9.06 -16.85 -1.94
CA GLU A 30 10.16 -15.90 -1.65
C GLU A 30 10.55 -15.10 -2.90
N ARG A 31 10.50 -15.73 -4.08
CA ARG A 31 10.72 -15.02 -5.35
C ARG A 31 9.68 -13.93 -5.56
N GLU A 32 8.39 -14.24 -5.38
CA GLU A 32 7.32 -13.24 -5.49
C GLU A 32 7.48 -12.10 -4.46
N GLN A 33 7.91 -12.41 -3.23
CA GLN A 33 8.18 -11.39 -2.22
C GLN A 33 9.31 -10.46 -2.66
N TYR A 34 10.43 -10.99 -3.14
CA TYR A 34 11.56 -10.18 -3.58
C TYR A 34 11.28 -9.39 -4.85
N GLU A 35 10.55 -9.98 -5.82
CA GLU A 35 10.05 -9.25 -7.00
C GLU A 35 9.26 -8.01 -6.56
N LEU A 36 8.39 -8.19 -5.58
CA LEU A 36 7.52 -7.12 -5.09
C LEU A 36 8.27 -6.05 -4.31
N ILE A 37 9.15 -6.46 -3.39
CA ILE A 37 9.98 -5.51 -2.63
C ILE A 37 10.80 -4.67 -3.60
N THR A 38 11.43 -5.31 -4.59
CA THR A 38 12.25 -4.63 -5.59
C THR A 38 11.41 -3.65 -6.39
N ALA A 39 10.28 -4.10 -6.94
CA ALA A 39 9.40 -3.23 -7.72
C ALA A 39 8.88 -2.04 -6.92
N VAL A 40 8.40 -2.26 -5.70
CA VAL A 40 7.88 -1.17 -4.85
C VAL A 40 9.00 -0.20 -4.45
N ALA A 41 10.18 -0.71 -4.08
CA ALA A 41 11.34 0.12 -3.76
C ALA A 41 11.74 1.01 -4.93
N SER A 42 11.84 0.46 -6.15
CA SER A 42 12.16 1.24 -7.36
C SER A 42 11.15 2.35 -7.56
N LEU A 43 9.86 2.06 -7.40
CA LEU A 43 8.80 3.06 -7.59
C LEU A 43 8.79 4.14 -6.50
N MET A 44 9.21 3.81 -5.27
CA MET A 44 9.41 4.78 -4.19
C MET A 44 10.63 5.67 -4.45
N ILE A 45 11.70 5.10 -5.01
CA ILE A 45 12.92 5.81 -5.42
C ILE A 45 12.62 6.78 -6.57
N ASP A 46 11.89 6.32 -7.58
CA ASP A 46 11.60 7.11 -8.79
C ASP A 46 10.58 8.24 -8.53
N ASN A 47 9.65 8.04 -7.60
CA ASN A 47 8.54 8.97 -7.37
C ASN A 47 8.28 9.24 -5.87
N PRO A 48 9.27 9.65 -5.05
CA PRO A 48 9.14 9.70 -3.60
C PRO A 48 8.01 10.64 -3.14
N GLU A 49 7.86 11.79 -3.81
CA GLU A 49 6.81 12.77 -3.49
C GLU A 49 5.40 12.21 -3.64
N LEU A 50 5.17 11.30 -4.60
CA LEU A 50 3.88 10.64 -4.78
C LEU A 50 3.53 9.81 -3.53
N TRP A 51 4.46 8.95 -3.11
CA TRP A 51 4.27 8.08 -1.96
C TRP A 51 4.17 8.88 -0.66
N GLU A 52 4.96 9.94 -0.52
CA GLU A 52 4.88 10.84 0.64
C GLU A 52 3.52 11.51 0.76
N LYS A 53 2.98 12.00 -0.36
CA LYS A 53 1.69 12.68 -0.40
C LYS A 53 0.52 11.72 -0.20
N LYS A 54 0.62 10.49 -0.73
CA LYS A 54 -0.49 9.55 -0.80
C LYS A 54 -0.51 8.52 0.32
N CYS A 55 0.61 8.29 1.00
CA CYS A 55 0.75 7.26 2.02
C CYS A 55 0.95 7.78 3.45
N LEU A 56 0.29 8.91 3.79
CA LEU A 56 0.46 9.59 5.07
C LEU A 56 0.10 8.71 6.29
N TYR A 57 -0.90 7.84 6.16
CA TYR A 57 -1.31 6.96 7.25
C TYR A 57 -0.19 5.97 7.57
N ASN A 58 0.32 5.20 6.61
CA ASN A 58 1.39 4.25 6.92
C ASN A 58 2.71 4.94 7.25
N ILE A 59 3.00 6.12 6.72
CA ILE A 59 4.16 6.92 7.17
C ILE A 59 4.04 7.20 8.68
N GLN A 60 2.87 7.60 9.15
CA GLN A 60 2.62 7.86 10.56
C GLN A 60 2.64 6.58 11.42
N TYR A 61 2.01 5.51 10.95
CA TYR A 61 1.77 4.30 11.76
C TYR A 61 2.91 3.29 11.74
N ILE A 62 3.61 3.14 10.61
CA ILE A 62 4.72 2.18 10.46
C ILE A 62 6.02 2.82 9.97
N GLY A 63 6.02 4.09 9.56
CA GLY A 63 7.17 4.73 8.91
C GLY A 63 8.45 4.65 9.74
N ASN A 64 8.41 4.93 11.05
CA ASN A 64 9.60 4.81 11.90
C ASN A 64 10.13 3.38 11.99
N GLY A 65 9.23 2.38 12.07
CA GLY A 65 9.60 0.97 12.10
C GLY A 65 10.20 0.51 10.77
N PHE A 66 9.58 0.92 9.66
CA PHE A 66 10.07 0.66 8.31
C PHE A 66 11.45 1.29 8.07
N LYS A 67 11.61 2.59 8.37
CA LYS A 67 12.87 3.34 8.28
C LYS A 67 13.98 2.64 9.05
N SER A 68 13.76 2.33 10.32
CA SER A 68 14.74 1.64 11.16
C SER A 68 15.13 0.27 10.57
N ARG A 69 14.17 -0.47 10.01
CA ARG A 69 14.43 -1.78 9.40
C ARG A 69 15.35 -1.69 8.19
N ILE A 70 15.03 -0.82 7.23
CA ILE A 70 15.81 -0.74 5.98
C ILE A 70 17.21 -0.16 6.23
N GLN A 71 17.34 0.75 7.20
CA GLN A 71 18.63 1.33 7.59
C GLN A 71 19.57 0.31 8.27
N ASN A 72 19.00 -0.64 9.01
CA ASN A 72 19.77 -1.66 9.74
C ASN A 72 19.81 -3.02 9.03
N LEU A 73 19.32 -3.09 7.80
CA LEU A 73 19.25 -4.32 7.02
C LEU A 73 20.66 -4.91 6.85
N GLN A 74 20.84 -6.19 7.14
CA GLN A 74 22.12 -6.87 6.95
C GLN A 74 22.35 -7.23 5.48
N ASP A 75 23.61 -7.53 5.10
CA ASP A 75 23.92 -7.96 3.73
C ASP A 75 23.27 -9.30 3.37
N ASN A 76 23.17 -10.22 4.34
CA ASN A 76 22.43 -11.46 4.21
C ASN A 76 21.02 -11.26 4.77
N ILE A 77 20.07 -10.95 3.91
CA ILE A 77 18.67 -10.76 4.30
C ILE A 77 18.10 -12.12 4.75
N SER A 78 17.66 -12.21 6.00
CA SER A 78 16.92 -13.37 6.48
C SER A 78 15.50 -13.39 5.91
N GLU A 79 14.90 -14.59 5.79
CA GLU A 79 13.50 -14.76 5.38
C GLU A 79 12.55 -13.88 6.21
N LEU A 80 12.75 -13.83 7.53
CA LEU A 80 11.97 -13.00 8.43
C LEU A 80 12.14 -11.50 8.13
N GLU A 81 13.33 -11.06 7.73
CA GLU A 81 13.55 -9.66 7.35
C GLU A 81 12.87 -9.31 6.03
N ALA A 82 13.02 -10.17 5.03
CA ALA A 82 12.35 -10.05 3.74
C ALA A 82 10.83 -9.96 3.92
N ALA A 83 10.26 -10.88 4.71
CA ALA A 83 8.84 -10.90 5.02
C ALA A 83 8.31 -9.59 5.62
N HIS A 84 9.01 -9.03 6.61
CA HIS A 84 8.56 -7.78 7.23
C HIS A 84 8.68 -6.58 6.28
N ILE A 85 9.73 -6.53 5.45
CA ILE A 85 9.86 -5.47 4.42
C ILE A 85 8.71 -5.62 3.43
N TYR A 86 8.46 -6.84 2.95
CA TYR A 86 7.35 -7.18 2.07
C TYR A 86 6.00 -6.72 2.66
N GLU A 87 5.71 -7.05 3.92
CA GLU A 87 4.48 -6.62 4.60
C GLU A 87 4.33 -5.10 4.67
N CYS A 88 5.42 -4.37 4.96
CA CYS A 88 5.41 -2.90 4.96
C CYS A 88 5.15 -2.34 3.56
N MET A 89 5.82 -2.88 2.54
CA MET A 89 5.63 -2.46 1.15
C MET A 89 4.21 -2.71 0.66
N VAL A 90 3.62 -3.85 1.01
CA VAL A 90 2.21 -4.15 0.73
C VAL A 90 1.29 -3.11 1.35
N ARG A 91 1.52 -2.73 2.61
CA ARG A 91 0.70 -1.71 3.28
C ARG A 91 0.78 -0.35 2.59
N PHE A 92 1.99 0.09 2.25
CA PHE A 92 2.16 1.33 1.50
C PHE A 92 1.50 1.27 0.13
N LEU A 93 1.59 0.13 -0.57
CA LEU A 93 0.97 -0.06 -1.86
C LEU A 93 -0.55 -0.03 -1.79
N VAL A 94 -1.14 -0.71 -0.80
CA VAL A 94 -2.60 -0.72 -0.61
C VAL A 94 -3.10 0.68 -0.27
N GLU A 95 -2.39 1.44 0.57
CA GLU A 95 -2.76 2.83 0.84
C GLU A 95 -2.68 3.71 -0.42
N LEU A 96 -1.63 3.53 -1.23
CA LEU A 96 -1.49 4.23 -2.50
C LEU A 96 -2.65 3.90 -3.45
N ASP A 97 -3.02 2.62 -3.58
CA ASP A 97 -4.17 2.16 -4.38
C ASP A 97 -5.48 2.80 -3.91
N LEU A 98 -5.75 2.79 -2.60
CA LEU A 98 -6.93 3.45 -2.03
C LEU A 98 -6.95 4.95 -2.30
N SER A 99 -5.79 5.59 -2.37
CA SER A 99 -5.68 7.04 -2.61
C SER A 99 -6.10 7.48 -4.02
N TYR A 100 -6.27 6.54 -4.95
CA TYR A 100 -6.80 6.75 -6.31
C TYR A 100 -8.32 6.50 -6.41
N GLY A 101 -8.98 6.14 -5.31
CA GLY A 101 -10.43 5.94 -5.28
C GLY A 101 -10.88 4.70 -6.04
N LEU A 102 -12.04 4.79 -6.71
CA LEU A 102 -12.72 3.62 -7.32
C LEU A 102 -11.90 2.90 -8.39
N GLU A 103 -11.04 3.62 -9.11
CA GLU A 103 -10.20 3.02 -10.16
C GLU A 103 -8.90 2.42 -9.59
N GLY A 104 -8.52 2.79 -8.36
CA GLY A 104 -7.26 2.36 -7.75
C GLY A 104 -6.06 2.61 -8.66
N LEU A 105 -5.07 1.72 -8.62
CA LEU A 105 -3.90 1.77 -9.51
C LEU A 105 -4.25 1.49 -10.98
N ASN A 106 -5.47 1.02 -11.31
CA ASN A 106 -5.87 0.89 -12.72
C ASN A 106 -5.97 2.25 -13.42
N PHE A 107 -6.09 3.35 -12.67
CA PHE A 107 -5.92 4.70 -13.19
C PHE A 107 -4.58 4.88 -13.91
N LEU A 108 -3.54 4.16 -13.47
CA LEU A 108 -2.18 4.21 -14.00
C LEU A 108 -1.88 3.09 -15.00
N LYS A 109 -2.88 2.34 -15.49
CA LYS A 109 -2.65 1.12 -16.31
C LYS A 109 -1.81 1.35 -17.58
N SER A 110 -1.86 2.54 -18.17
CA SER A 110 -1.04 2.92 -19.32
C SER A 110 0.38 3.39 -18.95
N ASP A 111 0.59 3.77 -17.70
CA ASP A 111 1.85 4.26 -17.16
C ASP A 111 2.86 3.12 -16.94
N SER A 112 4.16 3.42 -16.99
CA SER A 112 5.22 2.45 -16.67
C SER A 112 5.04 1.90 -15.25
N PHE A 113 4.66 2.77 -14.32
CA PHE A 113 4.33 2.43 -12.94
C PHE A 113 3.20 1.38 -12.88
N GLY A 114 2.07 1.64 -13.56
CA GLY A 114 0.91 0.75 -13.52
C GLY A 114 1.17 -0.62 -14.14
N LYS A 115 1.98 -0.68 -15.20
CA LYS A 115 2.37 -1.94 -15.86
C LYS A 115 3.16 -2.88 -14.95
N VAL A 116 3.95 -2.34 -14.03
CA VAL A 116 4.73 -3.14 -13.06
C VAL A 116 3.85 -3.55 -11.88
N ILE A 117 3.07 -2.62 -11.34
CA ILE A 117 2.45 -2.81 -10.02
C ILE A 117 1.11 -3.55 -10.07
N ILE A 118 0.33 -3.41 -11.16
CA ILE A 118 -0.98 -4.05 -11.28
C ILE A 118 -0.86 -5.59 -11.30
N PRO A 119 0.04 -6.21 -12.10
CA PRO A 119 0.21 -7.66 -12.07
C PRO A 119 0.66 -8.18 -10.71
N LEU A 120 1.51 -7.42 -10.01
CA LEU A 120 1.99 -7.78 -8.66
C LEU A 120 0.87 -7.72 -7.63
N LYS A 121 0.02 -6.68 -7.69
CA LYS A 121 -1.17 -6.56 -6.84
C LYS A 121 -2.11 -7.76 -7.02
N ASP A 122 -2.34 -8.23 -8.24
CA ASP A 122 -3.24 -9.37 -8.49
C ASP A 122 -2.71 -10.68 -7.87
N LYS A 123 -1.39 -10.87 -7.83
CA LYS A 123 -0.75 -12.00 -7.14
C LYS A 123 -0.91 -11.92 -5.61
N MET A 124 -0.93 -10.72 -5.03
CA MET A 124 -1.03 -10.52 -3.57
C MET A 124 -2.37 -10.98 -2.95
N TYR A 125 -3.47 -11.00 -3.72
CA TYR A 125 -4.80 -11.39 -3.23
C TYR A 125 -4.94 -12.90 -2.94
N PHE A 126 -3.92 -13.70 -3.24
CA PHE A 126 -3.90 -15.15 -2.97
C PHE A 126 -2.79 -15.54 -1.98
N PRO A 127 -2.84 -15.10 -0.71
CA PRO A 127 -1.80 -15.43 0.25
C PRO A 127 -1.79 -16.94 0.58
N ARG A 128 -0.65 -17.61 0.34
CA ARG A 128 -0.37 -18.95 0.86
C ARG A 128 -0.10 -18.84 2.39
N SER A 129 -1.18 -18.99 3.16
CA SER A 129 -1.36 -19.24 4.62
C SER A 129 -0.45 -18.65 5.72
N GLU A 130 0.84 -18.35 5.52
CA GLU A 130 1.78 -18.06 6.63
C GLU A 130 1.92 -16.57 6.99
N TYR A 131 1.59 -15.66 6.08
CA TYR A 131 1.67 -14.19 6.30
C TYR A 131 0.30 -13.54 6.59
N ALA A 132 -0.65 -14.34 7.06
CA ALA A 132 -2.06 -13.97 7.11
C ALA A 132 -2.33 -12.73 7.97
N GLY A 133 -1.59 -12.47 9.04
CA GLY A 133 -1.89 -11.37 9.97
C GLY A 133 -1.81 -9.97 9.34
N GLN A 134 -0.61 -9.58 8.88
CA GLN A 134 -0.38 -8.24 8.32
C GLN A 134 -0.99 -8.07 6.94
N LEU A 135 -1.04 -9.12 6.12
CA LEU A 135 -1.71 -9.06 4.82
C LEU A 135 -3.23 -8.94 5.00
N ASN A 136 -3.85 -9.73 5.90
CA ASN A 136 -5.28 -9.57 6.18
C ASN A 136 -5.56 -8.19 6.78
N TYR A 137 -4.67 -7.67 7.63
CA TYR A 137 -4.77 -6.30 8.09
C TYR A 137 -4.76 -5.33 6.91
N ALA A 138 -3.74 -5.37 6.05
CA ALA A 138 -3.57 -4.47 4.92
C ALA A 138 -4.79 -4.45 4.00
N PHE A 139 -5.33 -5.62 3.63
CA PHE A 139 -6.42 -5.70 2.66
C PHE A 139 -7.82 -5.47 3.27
N TYR A 140 -8.08 -5.91 4.51
CA TYR A 140 -9.44 -5.92 5.05
C TYR A 140 -9.69 -4.89 6.14
N LYS A 141 -8.69 -4.61 7.00
CA LYS A 141 -8.88 -3.74 8.17
C LYS A 141 -8.30 -2.35 7.97
N MET A 142 -7.11 -2.24 7.38
CA MET A 142 -6.41 -0.98 7.13
C MET A 142 -7.26 0.04 6.34
N PRO A 143 -8.04 -0.33 5.30
CA PRO A 143 -8.88 0.65 4.61
C PRO A 143 -9.91 1.32 5.53
N ILE A 144 -10.46 0.56 6.48
CA ILE A 144 -11.39 1.07 7.49
C ILE A 144 -10.66 1.99 8.47
N ASP A 145 -9.50 1.56 8.97
CA ASP A 145 -8.70 2.35 9.91
C ASP A 145 -8.22 3.67 9.28
N ILE A 146 -7.80 3.66 8.01
CA ILE A 146 -7.43 4.87 7.24
C ILE A 146 -8.60 5.85 7.21
N LEU A 147 -9.80 5.36 6.84
CA LEU A 147 -10.99 6.20 6.78
C LEU A 147 -11.36 6.75 8.16
N CYS A 148 -11.30 5.92 9.20
CA CYS A 148 -11.53 6.33 10.57
C CYS A 148 -10.57 7.44 11.01
N SER A 149 -9.29 7.33 10.64
CA SER A 149 -8.28 8.36 10.91
C SER A 149 -8.68 9.69 10.28
N TYR A 150 -9.09 9.71 9.00
CA TYR A 150 -9.58 10.93 8.33
C TYR A 150 -10.85 11.50 8.95
N MET A 151 -11.68 10.66 9.57
CA MET A 151 -12.91 11.07 10.28
C MET A 151 -12.67 11.44 11.76
N GLY A 152 -11.41 11.58 12.19
CA GLY A 152 -11.06 11.93 13.58
C GLY A 152 -11.34 10.81 14.58
N ASN A 153 -11.15 9.55 14.17
CA ASN A 153 -11.36 8.34 14.96
C ASN A 153 -12.79 8.14 15.49
N LYS A 154 -13.78 8.82 14.88
CA LYS A 154 -15.22 8.62 15.13
C LYS A 154 -15.87 7.66 14.12
N GLY A 155 -15.05 7.01 13.30
CA GLY A 155 -15.48 6.21 12.15
C GLY A 155 -15.98 4.80 12.48
N PHE A 156 -16.03 3.99 11.43
CA PHE A 156 -16.59 2.64 11.36
C PHE A 156 -15.77 1.60 12.13
N LYS A 157 -16.45 0.64 12.77
CA LYS A 157 -15.79 -0.49 13.42
C LYS A 157 -15.65 -1.71 12.50
N THR A 158 -16.48 -1.81 11.47
CA THR A 158 -16.51 -2.98 10.56
C THR A 158 -16.77 -2.58 9.11
N PHE A 159 -16.44 -3.50 8.18
CA PHE A 159 -16.73 -3.33 6.75
C PHE A 159 -18.22 -3.18 6.46
N PHE A 160 -19.08 -3.90 7.20
CA PHE A 160 -20.53 -3.81 7.07
C PHE A 160 -21.04 -2.42 7.46
N GLU A 161 -20.58 -1.88 8.59
CA GLU A 161 -20.95 -0.51 8.99
C GLU A 161 -20.48 0.53 7.97
N PHE A 162 -19.30 0.31 7.37
CA PHE A 162 -18.78 1.16 6.31
C PHE A 162 -19.67 1.13 5.07
N ASP A 163 -20.02 -0.05 4.57
CA ASP A 163 -20.85 -0.19 3.38
C ASP A 163 -22.23 0.45 3.56
N GLU A 164 -22.87 0.24 4.72
CA GLU A 164 -24.16 0.83 5.04
C GLU A 164 -24.12 2.37 5.03
N ARG A 165 -23.18 3.01 5.73
CA ARG A 165 -23.13 4.48 5.71
C ARG A 165 -22.62 5.02 4.38
N ARG A 166 -21.71 4.35 3.68
CA ARG A 166 -21.33 4.73 2.31
C ARG A 166 -22.57 4.82 1.41
N ASN A 167 -23.42 3.79 1.47
CA ASN A 167 -24.68 3.76 0.71
C ASN A 167 -25.67 4.83 1.19
N ALA A 168 -25.66 5.21 2.47
CA ALA A 168 -26.43 6.35 2.97
C ALA A 168 -25.89 7.69 2.43
N TRP A 169 -24.58 7.87 2.40
CA TRP A 169 -23.92 9.08 1.86
C TRP A 169 -24.16 9.26 0.36
N ILE A 170 -24.07 8.19 -0.43
CA ILE A 170 -24.41 8.22 -1.87
C ILE A 170 -25.88 8.62 -2.07
N ARG A 171 -26.79 8.10 -1.24
CA ARG A 171 -28.21 8.48 -1.27
C ARG A 171 -28.44 9.94 -0.93
N ILE A 172 -27.75 10.47 0.09
CA ILE A 172 -27.85 11.89 0.45
C ILE A 172 -27.32 12.76 -0.68
N SER A 173 -26.10 12.49 -1.18
CA SER A 173 -25.47 13.29 -2.24
C SER A 173 -26.23 13.25 -3.57
N SER A 174 -26.78 12.10 -3.96
CA SER A 174 -27.67 12.00 -5.12
C SER A 174 -29.00 12.75 -4.93
N ALA A 175 -29.56 12.76 -3.72
CA ALA A 175 -30.73 13.56 -3.40
C ALA A 175 -30.41 15.07 -3.46
N THR A 176 -29.28 15.53 -2.90
CA THR A 176 -28.89 16.95 -2.96
C THR A 176 -28.64 17.43 -4.39
N LEU A 177 -28.03 16.59 -5.24
CA LEU A 177 -27.86 16.87 -6.67
C LEU A 177 -29.22 16.92 -7.39
N GLY A 178 -30.17 16.05 -7.05
CA GLY A 178 -31.54 16.10 -7.59
C GLY A 178 -32.32 17.36 -7.21
N TYR A 179 -32.13 17.86 -5.99
CA TYR A 179 -32.75 19.12 -5.54
C TYR A 179 -32.16 20.35 -6.24
N GLN A 180 -30.86 20.37 -6.54
CA GLN A 180 -30.23 21.47 -7.29
C GLN A 180 -30.75 21.61 -8.74
N TRP A 181 -31.21 20.52 -9.35
CA TRP A 181 -31.83 20.55 -10.69
C TRP A 181 -33.29 21.04 -10.68
N LEU A 182 -34.02 20.85 -9.58
CA LEU A 182 -35.41 21.30 -9.45
C LEU A 182 -35.53 22.79 -9.07
N GLU A 183 -34.49 23.39 -8.49
CA GLU A 183 -34.46 24.83 -8.18
C GLU A 183 -34.06 25.72 -9.38
N GLN A 184 -33.82 25.14 -10.56
CA GLN A 184 -33.49 25.87 -11.80
C GLN A 184 -34.58 25.80 -12.89
N ILE A 185 -35.78 25.28 -12.58
CA ILE A 185 -36.96 25.26 -13.46
C ILE A 185 -38.04 26.17 -12.87
#